data_AF-D0GK86-F1
#
_entry.id   AF-D0GK86-F1
#
_cell.length_a   1.000
_cell.length_b   1.000
_cell.length_c   1.000
_cell.angle_alpha   90.00
_cell.angle_beta   90.00
_cell.angle_gamma   90.00
#
_symmetry.space_group_name_H-M   'P 1'
#
loop_
_entity.id
_entity.type
_entity.pdbx_description
1 polymer ?
#
loop_
_entity_poly.entity_id
_entity_poly.type
_entity_poly.pdbx_seq_one_letter_code
_entity_poly.pdbx_strand_id
1 'polypeptide(L)' 'LSGLKFVDYTVIFDEKTPEKLLDLLKPDIHVKGGDYKKEDLPETKIVEKNGGEVKILSFVDSFSTTDIINKIIDVYSNKS' A
#
# COMPACT_ATOMS: atom_id res chain seq x y z
N LEU A 1 -6.29 3.88 15.46
CA LEU A 1 -5.43 3.28 14.41
C LEU A 1 -4.14 4.09 14.28
N SER A 2 -3.43 4.36 15.38
CA SER A 2 -2.33 5.36 15.44
C SER A 2 -0.96 4.73 15.73
N GLY A 3 -0.73 3.51 15.24
CA GLY A 3 0.41 2.66 15.66
C GLY A 3 1.69 2.79 14.82
N LEU A 4 1.73 3.62 13.79
CA LEU A 4 2.90 3.81 12.94
C LEU A 4 3.48 5.19 13.22
N LYS A 5 4.64 5.23 13.91
CA LYS A 5 5.35 6.47 14.30
C LYS A 5 5.64 7.44 13.12
N PHE A 6 5.49 6.97 11.89
CA PHE A 6 5.78 7.68 10.63
C PHE A 6 4.53 8.16 9.89
N VAL A 7 3.34 8.11 10.49
CA VAL A 7 2.10 8.53 9.85
C VAL A 7 1.59 9.82 10.50
N ASP A 8 1.64 10.92 9.76
CA ASP A 8 1.12 12.22 10.21
C ASP A 8 -0.42 12.28 10.16
N TYR A 9 -1.01 11.69 9.12
CA TYR A 9 -2.45 11.75 8.87
C TYR A 9 -3.01 10.44 8.32
N THR A 10 -4.26 10.16 8.65
CA THR A 10 -5.06 9.08 8.05
C THR A 10 -6.42 9.63 7.64
N VAL A 11 -6.91 9.19 6.49
CA VAL A 11 -8.20 9.62 5.94
C VAL A 11 -8.97 8.40 5.43
N ILE A 12 -10.28 8.41 5.68
CA ILE A 12 -11.21 7.39 5.18
C ILE A 12 -11.90 7.97 3.94
N PHE A 13 -12.05 7.16 2.90
CA PHE A 13 -12.79 7.49 1.68
C PHE A 13 -13.65 6.30 1.27
N ASP A 14 -14.82 6.57 0.69
CA ASP A 14 -15.84 5.55 0.38
C ASP A 14 -15.76 5.07 -1.07
N GLU A 15 -15.02 5.78 -1.92
CA GLU A 15 -14.85 5.41 -3.32
C GLU A 15 -14.04 4.12 -3.51
N LYS A 16 -14.35 3.41 -4.60
CA LYS A 16 -13.64 2.18 -4.99
C LYS A 16 -12.17 2.41 -5.34
N THR A 17 -11.83 3.61 -5.82
CA THR A 17 -10.47 4.01 -6.17
C THR A 17 -10.14 5.35 -5.51
N PRO A 18 -8.86 5.61 -5.17
CA PRO A 18 -8.48 6.83 -4.46
C PRO A 18 -8.35 8.05 -5.39
N GLU A 19 -8.70 7.96 -6.67
CA GLU A 19 -8.45 9.00 -7.68
C GLU A 19 -9.00 10.38 -7.27
N LYS A 20 -10.24 10.44 -6.77
CA LYS A 20 -10.84 11.70 -6.32
C LYS A 20 -10.12 12.30 -5.12
N LEU A 21 -9.74 11.45 -4.17
CA LEU A 21 -8.99 11.88 -2.99
C LEU A 21 -7.60 12.40 -3.40
N LEU A 22 -6.93 11.71 -4.32
CA LEU A 22 -5.61 12.11 -4.83
C LEU A 22 -5.68 13.39 -5.67
N ASP A 23 -6.79 13.65 -6.37
CA ASP A 23 -7.01 14.91 -7.08
C ASP A 23 -7.20 16.10 -6.14
N LEU A 24 -7.78 15.85 -4.96
CA LEU A 24 -7.92 16.84 -3.90
C LEU A 24 -6.59 17.09 -3.18
N LEU A 25 -5.89 16.03 -2.78
CA LEU A 25 -4.67 16.09 -1.97
C LEU A 25 -3.43 16.48 -2.77
N LYS A 26 -3.38 16.11 -4.06
CA LYS A 26 -2.29 16.41 -5.00
C LYS A 26 -0.89 16.10 -4.43
N PRO A 27 -0.63 14.84 -4.04
CA PRO A 27 0.65 14.48 -3.46
C PRO A 27 1.78 14.62 -4.47
N ASP A 28 2.94 15.11 -4.04
CA ASP A 28 4.15 15.13 -4.87
C ASP A 28 4.67 13.71 -5.14
N ILE A 29 4.47 12.78 -4.21
CA ILE A 29 4.85 11.37 -4.35
C ILE A 29 3.70 10.48 -3.85
N HIS A 30 3.23 9.58 -4.71
CA HIS A 30 2.29 8.51 -4.37
C HIS A 30 3.00 7.16 -4.41
N VAL A 31 2.98 6.41 -3.30
CA VAL A 31 3.71 5.13 -3.18
C VAL A 31 2.73 3.96 -3.10
N LYS A 32 3.01 2.90 -3.86
CA LYS A 32 2.35 1.59 -3.73
C LYS A 32 3.39 0.50 -3.51
N GLY A 33 3.07 -0.45 -2.64
CA GLY A 33 3.84 -1.68 -2.49
C GLY A 33 3.36 -2.77 -3.44
N GLY A 34 4.28 -3.55 -3.99
CA GLY A 34 4.01 -4.78 -4.74
C GLY A 34 4.52 -4.79 -6.17
N ASP A 35 4.06 -5.77 -6.93
CA ASP A 35 4.57 -6.06 -8.28
C ASP A 35 3.74 -5.35 -9.38
N TYR A 36 3.13 -4.22 -9.04
CA TYR A 36 2.31 -3.43 -9.96
C TYR A 36 3.18 -2.68 -10.96
N LYS A 37 2.70 -2.50 -12.18
CA LYS A 37 3.22 -1.45 -13.07
C LYS A 37 2.41 -0.19 -12.88
N LYS A 38 3.07 0.95 -13.08
CA LYS A 38 2.44 2.28 -12.94
C LYS A 38 1.24 2.39 -13.89
N GLU A 39 1.40 1.85 -15.10
CA GLU A 39 0.38 1.85 -16.15
C GLU A 39 -0.90 1.09 -15.78
N ASP A 40 -0.81 0.13 -14.84
CA ASP A 40 -1.93 -0.71 -14.41
C ASP A 40 -2.78 -0.05 -13.31
N LEU A 41 -2.28 1.04 -12.72
CA LEU A 41 -2.96 1.75 -11.64
C LEU A 41 -3.83 2.90 -12.20
N PRO A 42 -5.15 2.89 -11.96
CA PRO A 42 -6.04 3.95 -12.44
C PRO A 42 -5.63 5.33 -11.91
N GLU A 43 -5.12 5.39 -10.68
CA GLU A 43 -4.66 6.62 -10.04
C GLU A 43 -3.38 7.25 -10.61
N THR A 44 -2.60 6.54 -11.42
CA THR A 44 -1.33 7.08 -11.94
C THR A 44 -1.54 8.34 -12.77
N LYS A 45 -2.54 8.33 -13.66
CA LYS A 45 -2.80 9.47 -14.55
C LYS A 45 -3.14 10.75 -13.78
N ILE A 46 -3.88 10.63 -12.68
CA ILE A 46 -4.30 11.80 -11.91
C ILE A 46 -3.16 12.38 -11.08
N VAL A 47 -2.32 11.51 -10.51
CA VAL A 47 -1.11 11.93 -9.78
C VAL A 47 -0.15 12.67 -10.72
N GLU A 48 0.16 12.08 -11.89
CA GLU A 48 1.07 12.69 -12.86
C GLU A 48 0.51 13.98 -13.47
N LYS A 49 -0.79 14.03 -13.77
CA LYS A 49 -1.46 15.26 -14.25
C LYS A 49 -1.34 16.40 -13.24
N ASN A 50 -1.33 16.08 -11.95
CA ASN A 50 -1.18 17.06 -10.87
C ASN A 50 0.29 17.38 -10.54
N GLY A 51 1.24 16.83 -11.30
CA GLY A 51 2.67 17.09 -11.15
C GLY A 51 3.40 16.17 -10.17
N GLY A 52 2.71 15.18 -9.61
CA GLY A 52 3.30 14.19 -8.70
C GLY A 52 3.90 12.98 -9.43
N GLU A 53 4.64 12.16 -8.69
CA GLU A 53 5.26 10.93 -9.17
C GLU A 53 4.65 9.69 -8.50
N VAL A 54 4.38 8.63 -9.27
CA VAL A 54 4.05 7.30 -8.73
C VAL A 54 5.29 6.43 -8.58
N LYS A 55 5.55 5.97 -7.35
CA LYS A 55 6.63 5.04 -7.03
C LYS A 55 6.06 3.69 -6.60
N ILE A 56 6.49 2.64 -7.29
CA ILE A 56 6.20 1.26 -6.90
C ILE A 56 7.41 0.71 -6.17
N LEU A 57 7.21 0.30 -4.93
CA LEU A 57 8.23 -0.36 -4.13
C LEU A 57 7.95 -1.86 -4.14
N SER A 58 8.95 -2.67 -4.45
CA SER A 58 8.86 -4.12 -4.28
C SER A 58 8.58 -4.45 -2.81
N PHE A 59 7.79 -5.49 -2.57
CA PHE A 59 7.61 -5.97 -1.20
C PHE A 59 8.97 -6.41 -0.64
N VAL A 60 9.22 -6.08 0.62
CA VAL A 60 10.34 -6.66 1.36
C VAL A 60 9.88 -8.03 1.85
N ASP A 61 10.61 -9.08 1.48
CA ASP A 61 10.27 -10.50 1.72
C ASP A 61 10.09 -10.92 3.20
N SER A 62 10.12 -10.00 4.17
CA SER A 62 10.29 -10.35 5.58
C SER A 62 9.03 -10.34 6.44
N PHE A 63 7.86 -9.94 5.93
CA PHE A 63 6.61 -9.93 6.73
C PHE A 63 5.36 -10.24 5.90
N SER A 64 5.31 -11.40 5.27
CA SER A 64 4.04 -11.90 4.72
C SER A 64 3.13 -12.37 5.86
N THR A 65 1.89 -11.89 5.88
CA THR A 65 0.85 -12.43 6.77
C THR A 65 0.71 -13.94 6.59
N THR A 66 0.92 -14.44 5.36
CA THR A 66 0.96 -15.87 5.05
C THR A 66 2.10 -16.58 5.78
N ASP A 67 3.30 -16.00 5.83
CA ASP A 67 4.44 -16.61 6.53
C ASP A 67 4.24 -16.61 8.05
N ILE A 68 3.60 -15.57 8.59
CA ILE A 68 3.21 -15.53 9.99
C ILE A 68 2.21 -16.65 10.29
N ILE A 69 1.19 -16.83 9.44
CA ILE A 69 0.19 -17.90 9.59
C ILE A 69 0.86 -19.28 9.47
N ASN A 70 1.71 -19.50 8.47
CA ASN A 70 2.43 -20.75 8.28
C ASN A 70 3.33 -21.07 9.47
N LYS A 71 4.05 -20.08 10.01
CA LYS A 71 4.87 -20.25 11.21
C LYS A 71 4.05 -20.65 12.43
N ILE A 72 2.84 -20.08 12.59
CA ILE A 72 1.92 -20.49 13.65
C ILE A 72 1.52 -21.97 13.43
N ILE A 73 1.12 -22.34 12.22
CA ILE A 73 0.72 -23.72 11.88
C ILE A 73 1.86 -24.71 12.14
N ASP A 74 3.08 -24.43 11.67
CA ASP A 74 4.26 -25.29 11.86
C ASP A 74 4.57 -25.51 13.34
N VAL A 75 4.49 -24.47 14.17
CA VAL A 75 4.75 -24.56 15.62
C VAL A 75 3.73 -25.47 16.32
N TYR A 76 2.47 -25.46 15.89
CA TYR A 76 1.42 -26.28 16.50
C TYR A 76 1.25 -27.67 15.87
N SER A 77 1.72 -27.86 14.63
CA SER A 77 1.66 -29.16 13.93
C SER A 77 2.82 -30.10 14.32
N ASN A 78 4.01 -29.56 14.64
CA ASN A 78 5.16 -30.34 15.13
C ASN A 78 5.07 -30.71 16.63
N LYS A 79 3.92 -30.47 17.27
CA LYS A 79 3.67 -30.78 18.69
C LYS A 79 2.82 -32.05 18.91
N SER A 80 2.61 -32.86 17.86
CA SER A 80 1.98 -34.19 17.94
C SER A 80 3.01 -35.32 17.88
#